data_AF-A0A2E3KLM4-F1
#
_entry.id   AF-A0A2E3KLM4-F1
#
_cell.length_a   1.000
_cell.length_b   1.000
_cell.length_c   1.000
_cell.angle_alpha   90.00
_cell.angle_beta   90.00
_cell.angle_gamma   90.00
#
_symmetry.space_group_name_H-M   'P 1'
#
loop_
_entity.id
_entity.type
_entity.pdbx_description
1 polymer ?
#
loop_
_entity_poly.entity_id
_entity_poly.type
_entity_poly.pdbx_seq_one_letter_code
_entity_poly.pdbx_strand_id
1 'polypeptide(L)'
;MAYDASLKHTASLGFVRSSNNAGGLEGGMTNGMPLVVKGTMKPISTLLRGLPSVDLNTKLAEDSQYERSDVSAISAASVVMENVVAFEVATAFRDKFSGDSMTEVRAQYESFMKTARELPLTDS
;
A
#
# COMPACT_ATOMS: atom_id res chain seq x y z
N MET A 1 9.81 -22.12 -6.73
CA MET A 1 8.44 -22.09 -6.19
C MET A 1 8.16 -23.48 -5.65
N ALA A 2 7.61 -23.59 -4.44
CA ALA A 2 7.32 -24.88 -3.80
C ALA A 2 5.88 -24.89 -3.31
N TYR A 3 5.37 -26.06 -2.91
CA TYR A 3 4.06 -26.20 -2.29
C TYR A 3 4.21 -26.82 -0.91
N ASP A 4 3.59 -26.19 0.09
CA ASP A 4 3.48 -26.69 1.45
C ASP A 4 1.99 -26.76 1.85
N ALA A 5 1.48 -27.98 1.97
CA ALA A 5 0.09 -28.24 2.31
C ALA A 5 -0.31 -27.69 3.69
N SER A 6 0.64 -27.57 4.63
CA SER A 6 0.36 -27.02 5.97
C SER A 6 0.01 -25.52 5.92
N LEU A 7 0.47 -24.82 4.88
CA LEU A 7 0.24 -23.39 4.67
C LEU A 7 -0.99 -23.10 3.80
N LYS A 8 -1.76 -24.12 3.42
CA LYS A 8 -2.95 -24.00 2.56
C LYS A 8 -4.01 -23.01 3.06
N HIS A 9 -4.11 -22.83 4.38
CA HIS A 9 -5.08 -21.91 5.00
C HIS A 9 -4.64 -20.44 4.99
N THR A 10 -3.37 -20.17 4.68
CA THR A 10 -2.78 -18.82 4.64
C THR A 10 -3.11 -18.08 3.34
N ALA A 11 -2.73 -16.80 3.26
CA ALA A 11 -2.93 -15.97 2.07
C ALA A 11 -2.20 -16.48 0.81
N SER A 12 -1.16 -17.31 0.97
CA SER A 12 -0.42 -17.87 -0.16
C SER A 12 -1.02 -19.18 -0.69
N LEU A 13 -2.08 -19.70 -0.06
CA LEU A 13 -2.76 -20.95 -0.44
C LEU A 13 -1.84 -22.18 -0.49
N GLY A 14 -0.73 -22.15 0.27
CA GLY A 14 0.29 -23.21 0.29
C GLY A 14 1.39 -23.03 -0.76
N PHE A 15 1.29 -22.05 -1.66
CA PHE A 15 2.38 -21.74 -2.60
C PHE A 15 3.48 -20.94 -1.90
N VAL A 16 4.68 -21.50 -1.87
CA VAL A 16 5.85 -20.92 -1.19
C VAL A 16 6.80 -20.30 -2.21
N ARG A 17 7.15 -19.04 -1.94
CA ARG A 17 8.19 -18.27 -2.65
C ARG A 17 9.42 -18.15 -1.77
N SER A 18 10.61 -18.25 -2.38
CA SER A 18 11.88 -18.12 -1.65
C SER A 18 12.25 -16.68 -1.30
N SER A 19 11.65 -15.69 -1.97
CA SER A 19 11.86 -14.26 -1.70
C SER A 19 10.61 -13.45 -2.06
N ASN A 20 10.59 -12.17 -1.66
CA ASN A 20 9.52 -11.22 -1.95
C ASN A 20 10.04 -9.97 -2.70
N ASN A 21 10.92 -10.15 -3.69
CA ASN A 21 11.49 -9.03 -4.45
C ASN A 21 10.44 -8.25 -5.26
N ALA A 22 9.33 -8.89 -5.62
CA ALA A 22 8.20 -8.26 -6.28
C ALA A 22 7.29 -7.47 -5.32
N GLY A 23 7.59 -7.47 -4.01
CA GLY A 23 6.87 -6.67 -3.02
C GLY A 23 5.40 -7.06 -2.85
N GLY A 24 5.07 -8.35 -3.01
CA GLY A 24 3.71 -8.87 -2.88
C GLY A 24 2.82 -8.71 -4.11
N LEU A 25 3.34 -8.14 -5.21
CA LEU A 25 2.58 -7.88 -6.44
C LEU A 25 3.23 -8.55 -7.66
N GLU A 26 2.45 -9.31 -8.41
CA GLU A 26 2.84 -9.93 -9.68
C GLU A 26 1.74 -9.63 -10.71
N GLY A 27 2.10 -9.04 -11.87
CA GLY A 27 1.12 -8.74 -12.92
C GLY A 27 -0.02 -7.80 -12.49
N GLY A 28 0.22 -6.94 -11.50
CA GLY A 28 -0.81 -6.04 -10.93
C GLY A 28 -1.74 -6.68 -9.91
N MET A 29 -1.51 -7.94 -9.51
CA MET A 29 -2.32 -8.66 -8.53
C MET A 29 -1.53 -9.02 -7.28
N THR A 30 -2.23 -9.13 -6.14
CA THR A 30 -1.64 -9.65 -4.90
C THR A 30 -1.25 -11.11 -5.08
N ASN A 31 -0.03 -11.46 -4.68
CA ASN A 31 0.53 -12.78 -4.90
C ASN A 31 0.53 -13.68 -3.64
N GLY A 32 0.00 -13.17 -2.52
CA GLY A 32 -0.07 -13.84 -1.22
C GLY A 32 1.12 -13.60 -0.29
N MET A 33 2.18 -12.91 -0.76
CA MET A 33 3.26 -12.41 0.08
C MET A 33 2.92 -11.02 0.67
N PRO A 34 3.61 -10.56 1.72
CA PRO A 34 3.41 -9.21 2.25
C PRO A 34 3.55 -8.13 1.17
N LEU A 35 2.65 -7.14 1.17
CA LEU A 35 2.79 -5.96 0.32
C LEU A 35 3.93 -5.09 0.84
N VAL A 36 4.91 -4.79 -0.02
CA VAL A 36 6.06 -3.95 0.33
C VAL A 36 6.06 -2.72 -0.56
N VAL A 37 5.76 -1.57 0.05
CA VAL A 37 5.72 -0.27 -0.61
C VAL A 37 6.85 0.60 -0.05
N LYS A 38 7.58 1.29 -0.93
CA LYS A 38 8.62 2.24 -0.55
C LYS A 38 8.30 3.61 -1.13
N GLY A 39 8.33 4.63 -0.28
CA GLY A 39 8.19 6.02 -0.68
C GLY A 39 9.45 6.82 -0.41
N THR A 40 9.67 7.85 -1.22
CA THR A 40 10.69 8.86 -0.98
C THR A 40 10.01 10.20 -0.70
N MET A 41 10.24 10.75 0.49
CA MET A 41 9.74 12.07 0.86
C MET A 41 10.84 13.10 0.66
N LYS A 42 10.58 14.15 -0.13
CA LYS A 42 11.48 15.31 -0.17
C LYS A 42 11.51 16.00 1.20
N PRO A 43 12.61 16.65 1.59
CA PRO A 43 12.62 17.53 2.76
C PRO A 43 11.51 18.58 2.66
N ILE A 44 10.90 18.92 3.80
CA ILE A 44 9.89 19.98 3.83
C ILE A 44 10.54 21.28 3.39
N SER A 45 9.81 22.05 2.58
CA SER A 45 10.35 23.17 1.79
C SER A 45 10.89 24.34 2.61
N THR A 46 10.56 24.45 3.90
CA THR A 46 10.90 25.61 4.73
C THR A 46 12.09 25.32 5.62
N LEU A 47 13.25 25.80 5.20
CA LEU A 47 14.49 25.75 5.97
C LEU A 47 14.53 26.95 6.92
N LEU A 48 15.15 26.77 8.09
CA LEU A 48 15.38 27.83 9.08
C LEU A 48 16.13 29.04 8.51
N ARG A 49 16.96 28.79 7.49
CA ARG A 49 17.53 29.82 6.63
C ARG A 49 16.72 29.85 5.34
N GLY A 50 16.06 30.97 5.08
CA GLY A 50 15.32 31.19 3.84
C GLY A 50 16.20 30.91 2.62
N LEU A 51 15.59 30.34 1.59
CA LEU A 51 16.23 30.15 0.30
C LEU A 51 15.98 31.40 -0.56
N PRO A 52 16.88 31.75 -1.50
CA PRO A 52 16.65 32.84 -2.44
C PRO A 52 15.32 32.64 -3.18
N SER A 53 14.48 33.65 -3.13
CA SER A 53 13.14 33.68 -3.70
C SER A 53 12.90 35.05 -4.39
N VAL A 54 11.67 35.26 -4.86
CA VAL A 54 11.23 36.51 -5.48
C VAL A 54 9.87 36.88 -4.91
N ASP A 55 9.69 38.14 -4.52
CA ASP A 55 8.39 38.69 -4.19
C ASP A 55 7.53 38.76 -5.46
N LEU A 56 6.39 38.08 -5.46
CA LEU A 56 5.50 38.00 -6.63
C LEU A 56 4.85 39.35 -7.00
N ASN A 57 4.73 40.29 -6.07
CA ASN A 57 4.16 41.63 -6.32
C ASN A 57 5.22 42.59 -6.86
N THR A 58 6.38 42.66 -6.19
CA THR A 58 7.44 43.64 -6.54
C THR A 58 8.41 43.11 -7.58
N LYS A 59 8.48 41.79 -7.80
CA LYS A 59 9.43 41.08 -8.68
C LYS A 59 10.89 41.27 -8.27
N LEU A 60 11.14 41.68 -7.04
CA LEU A 60 12.48 41.85 -6.47
C LEU A 60 12.91 40.58 -5.71
N ALA A 61 14.23 40.40 -5.59
CA ALA A 61 14.79 39.29 -4.84
C ALA A 61 14.45 39.43 -3.34
N GLU A 62 13.93 38.36 -2.75
CA GLU A 62 13.58 38.27 -1.33
C GLU A 62 13.89 36.83 -0.84
N ASP A 63 14.18 36.63 0.45
CA ASP A 63 14.32 35.28 1.00
C ASP A 63 12.94 34.65 1.27
N SER A 64 12.84 33.32 1.11
CA SER A 64 11.59 32.59 1.39
C SER A 64 11.15 32.72 2.85
N GLN A 65 9.86 32.95 3.08
CA GLN A 65 9.29 33.02 4.43
C GLN A 65 9.37 31.67 5.16
N TYR A 66 9.69 31.74 6.46
CA TYR A 66 9.81 30.58 7.33
C TYR A 66 8.47 30.29 8.02
N GLU A 67 7.83 29.19 7.63
CA GLU A 67 6.46 28.85 8.04
C GLU A 67 6.37 27.67 9.02
N ARG A 68 7.38 26.78 9.05
CA ARG A 68 7.39 25.60 9.92
C ARG A 68 8.77 25.28 10.46
N SER A 69 8.82 24.74 11.67
CA SER A 69 10.04 24.48 12.44
C SER A 69 10.41 23.02 12.62
N ASP A 70 9.64 22.09 12.05
CA ASP A 70 9.92 20.66 12.13
C ASP A 70 11.12 20.28 11.26
N VAL A 71 12.10 19.61 11.87
CA VAL A 71 13.35 19.20 11.20
C VAL A 71 13.12 18.03 10.23
N SER A 72 12.15 17.16 10.53
CA SER A 72 11.78 16.02 9.68
C SER A 72 10.33 15.61 9.91
N ALA A 73 9.62 15.34 8.83
CA ALA A 73 8.27 14.79 8.85
C ALA A 73 8.19 13.37 8.26
N ILE A 74 9.33 12.67 8.11
CA ILE A 74 9.35 11.32 7.53
C ILE A 74 8.49 10.35 8.35
N SER A 75 8.55 10.42 9.69
CA SER A 75 7.74 9.57 10.57
C SER A 75 6.24 9.86 10.46
N ALA A 76 5.84 11.12 10.29
CA ALA A 76 4.44 11.46 10.05
C ALA A 76 4.00 11.01 8.65
N ALA A 77 4.86 11.20 7.63
CA ALA A 77 4.60 10.78 6.27
C ALA A 77 4.49 9.26 6.13
N SER A 78 5.20 8.46 6.93
CA SER A 78 5.06 7.00 6.90
C SER A 78 3.67 6.56 7.37
N VAL A 79 3.12 7.19 8.40
CA VAL A 79 1.74 6.92 8.86
C VAL A 79 0.73 7.32 7.80
N VAL A 80 0.92 8.47 7.15
CA VAL A 80 0.07 8.89 6.01
C VAL A 80 0.14 7.87 4.88
N MET A 81 1.34 7.43 4.51
CA MET A 81 1.55 6.43 3.46
C MET A 81 0.85 5.11 3.80
N GLU A 82 0.94 4.61 5.04
CA GLU A 82 0.25 3.40 5.47
C GLU A 82 -1.27 3.52 5.29
N ASN A 83 -1.85 4.65 5.70
CA ASN A 83 -3.29 4.87 5.56
C ASN A 83 -3.72 4.93 4.08
N VAL A 84 -2.97 5.64 3.24
CA VAL A 84 -3.26 5.71 1.80
C VAL A 84 -3.20 4.31 1.17
N VAL A 85 -2.17 3.53 1.49
CA VAL A 85 -2.05 2.14 1.01
C VAL A 85 -3.22 1.27 1.52
N ALA A 86 -3.61 1.41 2.78
CA ALA A 86 -4.74 0.68 3.35
C ALA A 86 -6.07 1.02 2.64
N PHE A 87 -6.30 2.29 2.30
CA PHE A 87 -7.47 2.71 1.53
C PHE A 87 -7.48 2.08 0.13
N GLU A 88 -6.36 2.08 -0.59
CA GLU A 88 -6.30 1.45 -1.91
C GLU A 88 -6.49 -0.07 -1.86
N VAL A 89 -5.91 -0.73 -0.84
CA VAL A 89 -6.17 -2.17 -0.61
C VAL A 89 -7.65 -2.42 -0.31
N ALA A 90 -8.29 -1.56 0.49
CA ALA A 90 -9.72 -1.67 0.78
C ALA A 90 -10.59 -1.46 -0.46
N THR A 91 -10.24 -0.51 -1.34
CA THR A 91 -10.91 -0.29 -2.63
C THR A 91 -10.81 -1.55 -3.49
N ALA A 92 -9.59 -2.06 -3.73
CA ALA A 92 -9.41 -3.28 -4.52
C ALA A 92 -10.11 -4.51 -3.90
N PHE A 93 -10.13 -4.60 -2.57
CA PHE A 93 -10.84 -5.65 -1.86
C PHE A 93 -12.36 -5.55 -2.07
N ARG A 94 -12.94 -4.35 -1.98
CA ARG A 94 -14.38 -4.12 -2.24
C ARG A 94 -14.74 -4.36 -3.70
N ASP A 95 -13.89 -3.98 -4.65
CA ASP A 95 -14.12 -4.22 -6.07
C ASP A 95 -14.17 -5.72 -6.38
N LYS A 96 -13.34 -6.53 -5.70
CA LYS A 96 -13.34 -7.98 -5.82
C LYS A 96 -14.47 -8.65 -5.03
N PHE A 97 -14.75 -8.15 -3.83
CA PHE A 97 -15.71 -8.69 -2.88
C PHE A 97 -16.75 -7.62 -2.55
N SER A 98 -17.68 -7.43 -3.48
CA SER A 98 -18.76 -6.45 -3.34
C SER A 98 -19.77 -6.85 -2.26
N GLY A 99 -20.54 -5.88 -1.80
CA GLY A 99 -21.60 -6.02 -0.80
C GLY A 99 -21.89 -4.68 -0.12
N ASP A 100 -23.11 -4.53 0.39
CA ASP A 100 -23.55 -3.31 1.10
C ASP A 100 -23.38 -3.45 2.62
N SER A 101 -23.10 -4.67 3.09
CA SER A 101 -22.82 -4.98 4.50
C SER A 101 -21.55 -5.80 4.68
N MET A 102 -20.92 -5.67 5.85
CA MET A 102 -19.72 -6.48 6.19
C MET A 102 -20.03 -7.99 6.23
N THR A 103 -21.28 -8.37 6.47
CA THR A 103 -21.72 -9.77 6.43
C THR A 103 -21.64 -10.32 5.00
N GLU A 104 -22.14 -9.57 4.01
CA GLU A 104 -22.07 -9.95 2.59
C GLU A 104 -20.62 -10.03 2.09
N VAL A 105 -19.84 -8.98 2.35
CA VAL A 105 -18.43 -8.90 1.96
C VAL A 105 -17.65 -10.09 2.54
N ARG A 106 -17.89 -10.43 3.81
CA ARG A 106 -17.26 -11.58 4.46
C ARG A 106 -17.66 -12.90 3.83
N ALA A 107 -18.94 -13.11 3.54
CA ALA A 107 -19.42 -14.33 2.90
C ALA A 107 -18.79 -14.53 1.52
N GLN A 108 -18.67 -13.46 0.72
CA GLN A 108 -18.04 -13.49 -0.59
C GLN A 108 -16.55 -13.83 -0.51
N TYR A 109 -15.83 -13.21 0.43
CA TYR A 109 -14.42 -13.51 0.67
C TYR A 109 -14.21 -14.97 1.12
N GLU A 110 -15.02 -15.47 2.06
CA GLU A 110 -14.93 -16.83 2.56
C GLU A 110 -15.25 -17.87 1.47
N SER A 111 -16.25 -17.60 0.63
CA SER A 111 -16.58 -18.42 -0.54
C SER A 111 -15.41 -18.50 -1.52
N PHE A 112 -14.83 -17.35 -1.89
CA PHE A 112 -13.64 -17.31 -2.75
C PHE A 112 -12.47 -18.11 -2.16
N MET A 113 -12.18 -17.91 -0.87
CA MET A 113 -11.08 -18.62 -0.21
C MET A 113 -11.34 -20.12 -0.10
N LYS A 114 -12.60 -20.55 0.03
CA LYS A 114 -12.96 -21.98 0.00
C LYS A 114 -12.60 -22.59 -1.34
N THR A 115 -13.09 -22.02 -2.44
CA THR A 115 -12.80 -22.50 -3.80
C THR A 115 -11.30 -22.44 -4.12
N ALA A 116 -10.61 -21.36 -3.75
CA ALA A 116 -9.18 -21.22 -3.98
C ALA A 116 -8.35 -22.28 -3.24
N ARG A 117 -8.82 -22.75 -2.08
CA ARG A 117 -8.20 -23.87 -1.35
C ARG A 117 -8.53 -25.22 -1.98
N GLU A 118 -9.59 -25.37 -2.74
CA GLU A 118 -9.95 -26.66 -3.36
C GLU A 118 -9.08 -27.00 -4.58
N LEU A 119 -8.17 -26.11 -4.99
CA LEU A 119 -7.23 -26.36 -6.07
C LEU A 119 -6.43 -27.68 -5.90
N PRO A 120 -6.23 -28.47 -6.97
CA PRO A 120 -6.75 -28.25 -8.33
C PRO A 120 -8.27 -28.47 -8.38
N LEU A 121 -8.98 -27.56 -9.06
CA LEU A 121 -10.41 -27.75 -9.29
C LEU A 121 -10.57 -28.98 -10.18
N THR A 122 -11.28 -29.99 -9.70
CA THR A 122 -11.77 -31.07 -10.56
C THR A 122 -12.82 -30.46 -11.47
N ASP A 123 -12.66 -30.62 -12.79
CA ASP A 123 -13.61 -30.12 -13.79
C ASP A 123 -15.05 -30.51 -13.37
N SER A 124 -15.91 -29.51 -13.20
CA SER A 124 -17.35 -29.67 -12.97
C SER A 124 -18.11 -29.76 -14.28
#